data_AF-A0A5K1IQT1-F1
#
_entry.id   AF-A0A5K1IQT1-F1
#
_cell.length_a   1.000
_cell.length_b   1.000
_cell.length_c   1.000
_cell.angle_alpha   90.00
_cell.angle_beta   90.00
_cell.angle_gamma   90.00
#
_symmetry.space_group_name_H-M   'P 1'
#
loop_
_entity.id
_entity.type
_entity.pdbx_description
1 polymer ?
#
loop_
_entity_poly.entity_id
_entity_poly.type
_entity_poly.pdbx_seq_one_letter_code
_entity_poly.pdbx_strand_id
1 'polypeptide(L)'
;MLPVDEQMRIITSGASKIVPEADLKKKLERGVPLNIKLGVDPTSPDLHLGHAVPLRKMRQFQDLGHRVTLIIGNGTATIGDPSGKNSTRPQLTQEEVEANAATYVSQAMKILDPEKTTIVHNGDWMFPMDLKELLSIASKFTVARILERDDFTKRYQSQTPIALHEFLYPIMQAYDSVKIEADVEMGGSDQLFNLLAGRELMEKMGMEPQIALTMPLLEGTDGTRKMSKSYGNYIGLTDAPADMFGKTMSIPDEMIGKYYRLASSLAPAEVDAIDAALADGSANPYELKRALGRDLVTTYHSAEDAVAAEAEFDRVHKNHDLPTDIAEVSVEISVNDEGLVYLPAVLQAAGLVPSAGQARRDIDGGGVKLDGEAIAPKTYNVDPATLKPGTVLQVGKRKFARLV
;
A
#
# COMPACT_ATOMS: atom_id res chain seq x y z
N MET A 1 18.03 -24.98 3.00
CA MET A 1 18.19 -23.52 2.88
C MET A 1 19.37 -23.23 1.97
N LEU A 2 19.37 -22.09 1.27
CA LEU A 2 20.49 -21.67 0.42
C LEU A 2 21.74 -21.37 1.27
N PRO A 3 22.94 -21.31 0.68
CA PRO A 3 24.14 -20.83 1.37
C PRO A 3 23.94 -19.42 1.96
N VAL A 4 24.58 -19.13 3.09
CA VAL A 4 24.40 -17.87 3.83
C VAL A 4 24.62 -16.64 2.96
N ASP A 5 25.68 -16.63 2.14
CA ASP A 5 25.98 -15.47 1.29
C ASP A 5 24.90 -15.23 0.22
N GLU A 6 24.26 -16.30 -0.27
CA GLU A 6 23.16 -16.19 -1.23
C GLU A 6 21.87 -15.72 -0.54
N GLN A 7 21.61 -16.20 0.69
CA GLN A 7 20.52 -15.67 1.51
C GLN A 7 20.71 -14.17 1.78
N MET A 8 21.93 -13.75 2.14
CA MET A 8 22.27 -12.34 2.37
C MET A 8 22.05 -11.50 1.11
N ARG A 9 22.44 -11.98 -0.07
CA ARG A 9 22.19 -11.30 -1.35
C ARG A 9 20.69 -11.07 -1.60
N ILE A 10 19.87 -12.09 -1.33
CA ILE A 10 18.42 -12.00 -1.52
C ILE A 10 17.77 -11.06 -0.49
N ILE A 11 18.16 -11.19 0.78
CA ILE A 11 17.60 -10.40 1.88
C ILE A 11 17.97 -8.91 1.73
N THR A 12 19.21 -8.60 1.37
CA THR A 12 19.69 -7.21 1.20
C THR A 12 19.10 -6.52 -0.03
N SER A 13 18.75 -7.28 -1.09
CA SER A 13 18.14 -6.70 -2.29
C SER A 13 16.84 -5.95 -1.97
N GLY A 14 16.82 -4.64 -2.26
CA GLY A 14 15.69 -3.76 -2.00
C GLY A 14 15.49 -3.35 -0.53
N ALA A 15 16.29 -3.85 0.42
CA ALA A 15 16.24 -3.39 1.80
C ALA A 15 16.83 -1.98 1.92
N SER A 16 16.23 -1.15 2.79
CA SER A 16 16.73 0.21 3.06
C SER A 16 17.84 0.18 4.11
N LYS A 17 17.62 -0.52 5.23
CA LYS A 17 18.63 -0.72 6.29
C LYS A 17 18.47 -2.09 6.92
N ILE A 18 19.60 -2.68 7.33
CA ILE A 18 19.67 -3.88 8.16
C ILE A 18 20.57 -3.56 9.35
N VAL A 19 20.02 -3.56 10.56
CA VAL A 19 20.73 -3.12 11.75
C VAL A 19 20.66 -4.17 12.87
N PRO A 20 21.80 -4.76 13.26
CA PRO A 20 23.09 -4.79 12.57
C PRO A 20 23.17 -5.93 11.53
N GLU A 21 23.60 -5.60 10.31
CA GLU A 21 23.73 -6.57 9.22
C GLU A 21 24.67 -7.75 9.55
N ALA A 22 25.76 -7.50 10.28
CA ALA A 22 26.69 -8.55 10.68
C ALA A 22 26.03 -9.61 11.59
N ASP A 23 25.08 -9.22 12.44
CA ASP A 23 24.40 -10.20 13.30
C ASP A 23 23.32 -10.97 12.53
N LEU A 24 22.74 -10.39 11.47
CA LEU A 24 21.88 -11.15 10.57
C LEU A 24 22.65 -12.33 9.96
N LYS A 25 23.86 -12.07 9.45
CA LYS A 25 24.72 -13.12 8.89
C LYS A 25 25.00 -14.23 9.92
N LYS A 26 25.37 -13.87 11.16
CA LYS A 26 25.59 -14.84 12.25
C LYS A 26 24.33 -15.65 12.56
N LYS A 27 23.15 -15.03 12.57
CA LYS A 27 21.88 -15.73 12.79
C LYS A 27 21.58 -16.75 11.69
N LEU A 28 21.89 -16.43 10.43
CA LEU A 28 21.74 -17.33 9.28
C LEU A 28 22.75 -18.50 9.32
N GLU A 29 23.97 -18.27 9.79
CA GLU A 29 25.01 -19.31 9.96
C GLU A 29 24.60 -20.44 10.92
N ARG A 30 23.60 -20.21 11.79
CA ARG A 30 23.03 -21.25 12.67
C ARG A 30 22.35 -22.37 11.90
N GLY A 31 21.92 -22.14 10.65
CA GLY A 31 21.28 -23.15 9.81
C GLY A 31 19.88 -23.57 10.27
N VAL A 32 19.23 -22.78 11.12
CA VAL A 32 17.86 -23.00 11.61
C VAL A 32 16.91 -21.92 11.10
N PRO A 33 15.60 -22.21 10.94
CA PRO A 33 14.62 -21.21 10.54
C PRO A 33 14.60 -20.05 11.53
N LEU A 34 14.68 -18.82 11.03
CA LEU A 34 14.52 -17.61 11.82
C LEU A 34 13.03 -17.30 11.99
N ASN A 35 12.68 -16.59 13.06
CA ASN A 35 11.35 -16.00 13.21
C ASN A 35 11.33 -14.54 12.75
N ILE A 36 10.65 -14.28 11.64
CA ILE A 36 10.57 -12.95 11.02
C ILE A 36 9.24 -12.27 11.37
N LYS A 37 9.30 -11.20 12.15
CA LYS A 37 8.17 -10.40 12.62
C LYS A 37 7.82 -9.31 11.60
N LEU A 38 6.52 -9.12 11.36
CA LEU A 38 5.96 -7.87 10.85
C LEU A 38 4.69 -7.53 11.64
N GLY A 39 4.67 -6.36 12.26
CA GLY A 39 3.47 -5.83 12.92
C GLY A 39 2.67 -4.93 11.98
N VAL A 40 1.34 -5.03 12.03
CA VAL A 40 0.44 -4.27 11.18
C VAL A 40 -0.74 -3.75 12.02
N ASP A 41 -0.96 -2.43 12.00
CA ASP A 41 -2.13 -1.82 12.64
C ASP A 41 -3.25 -1.64 11.59
N PRO A 42 -4.34 -2.44 11.64
CA PRO A 42 -5.37 -2.48 10.61
C PRO A 42 -6.31 -1.26 10.70
N THR A 43 -5.79 -0.10 10.25
CA THR A 43 -6.50 1.18 10.28
C THR A 43 -7.35 1.45 9.04
N SER A 44 -7.24 0.60 8.01
CA SER A 44 -8.10 0.60 6.83
C SER A 44 -8.17 -0.81 6.25
N PRO A 45 -9.28 -1.20 5.59
CA PRO A 45 -9.49 -2.56 5.13
C PRO A 45 -8.59 -2.96 3.94
N ASP A 46 -8.47 -2.11 2.90
CA ASP A 46 -7.73 -2.53 1.69
C ASP A 46 -6.26 -2.16 1.70
N LEU A 47 -5.44 -3.09 1.23
CA LEU A 47 -4.01 -2.91 1.02
C LEU A 47 -3.73 -2.40 -0.39
N HIS A 48 -2.52 -1.89 -0.54
CA HIS A 48 -1.98 -1.41 -1.80
C HIS A 48 -0.51 -1.84 -1.89
N LEU A 49 0.12 -1.69 -3.06
CA LEU A 49 1.50 -2.15 -3.27
C LEU A 49 2.50 -1.61 -2.24
N GLY A 50 2.29 -0.39 -1.71
CA GLY A 50 3.11 0.13 -0.61
C GLY A 50 3.10 -0.77 0.65
N HIS A 51 1.96 -1.38 1.01
CA HIS A 51 1.85 -2.35 2.10
C HIS A 51 2.40 -3.73 1.69
N ALA A 52 2.36 -4.06 0.40
CA ALA A 52 2.91 -5.31 -0.11
C ALA A 52 4.44 -5.36 -0.01
N VAL A 53 5.16 -4.22 -0.07
CA VAL A 53 6.64 -4.20 -0.02
C VAL A 53 7.22 -5.03 1.15
N PRO A 54 6.87 -4.79 2.43
CA PRO A 54 7.35 -5.64 3.52
C PRO A 54 6.80 -7.07 3.45
N LEU A 55 5.56 -7.28 3.01
CA LEU A 55 4.98 -8.63 2.87
C LEU A 55 5.72 -9.47 1.83
N ARG A 56 6.15 -8.88 0.72
CA ARG A 56 6.95 -9.54 -0.32
C ARG A 56 8.33 -9.92 0.18
N LYS A 57 8.95 -9.07 1.00
CA LYS A 57 10.21 -9.41 1.66
C LYS A 57 10.01 -10.54 2.69
N MET A 58 8.90 -10.58 3.42
CA MET A 58 8.56 -11.75 4.26
C MET A 58 8.39 -13.02 3.42
N ARG A 59 7.74 -12.93 2.25
CA ARG A 59 7.65 -14.07 1.32
C ARG A 59 9.02 -14.57 0.89
N GLN A 60 9.97 -13.67 0.59
CA GLN A 60 11.36 -14.07 0.32
C GLN A 60 11.98 -14.82 1.50
N PHE A 61 11.74 -14.40 2.75
CA PHE A 61 12.17 -15.19 3.92
C PHE A 61 11.52 -16.58 3.98
N GLN A 62 10.25 -16.73 3.61
CA GLN A 62 9.57 -18.03 3.52
C GLN A 62 10.15 -18.93 2.43
N ASP A 63 10.52 -18.34 1.29
CA ASP A 63 11.16 -19.05 0.17
C ASP A 63 12.58 -19.51 0.54
N LEU A 64 13.27 -18.76 1.40
CA LEU A 64 14.56 -19.16 1.98
C LEU A 64 14.44 -20.24 3.08
N GLY A 65 13.22 -20.54 3.52
CA GLY A 65 12.92 -21.59 4.51
C GLY A 65 12.77 -21.09 5.95
N HIS A 66 12.63 -19.79 6.17
CA HIS A 66 12.34 -19.21 7.48
C HIS A 66 10.84 -19.18 7.76
N ARG A 67 10.48 -18.90 9.01
CA ARG A 67 9.09 -18.74 9.46
C ARG A 67 8.79 -17.27 9.60
N VAL A 68 7.55 -16.89 9.28
CA VAL A 68 7.12 -15.51 9.43
C VAL A 68 5.95 -15.41 10.39
N THR A 69 5.96 -14.37 11.22
CA THR A 69 4.90 -14.06 12.17
C THR A 69 4.32 -12.70 11.82
N LEU A 70 3.06 -12.69 11.39
CA LEU A 70 2.29 -11.48 11.17
C LEU A 70 1.53 -11.14 12.45
N ILE A 71 1.86 -10.00 13.05
CA ILE A 71 1.19 -9.52 14.26
C ILE A 71 0.10 -8.54 13.85
N ILE A 72 -1.14 -8.91 14.15
CA ILE A 72 -2.29 -8.02 14.05
C ILE A 72 -2.29 -7.12 15.28
N GLY A 73 -2.09 -5.83 15.02
CA GLY A 73 -1.96 -4.77 16.00
C GLY A 73 -3.29 -4.33 16.61
N ASN A 74 -4.11 -5.27 17.07
CA ASN A 74 -5.43 -4.96 17.60
C ASN A 74 -5.39 -4.29 18.98
N GLY A 75 -4.35 -4.56 19.76
CA GLY A 75 -4.01 -3.80 20.96
C GLY A 75 -3.40 -2.44 20.61
N THR A 76 -2.32 -2.43 19.82
CA THR A 76 -1.59 -1.20 19.46
C THR A 76 -2.44 -0.17 18.71
N ALA A 77 -3.45 -0.61 17.95
CA ALA A 77 -4.43 0.26 17.31
C ALA A 77 -5.23 1.12 18.31
N THR A 78 -5.46 0.65 19.54
CA THR A 78 -6.14 1.44 20.60
C THR A 78 -5.29 2.60 21.12
N ILE A 79 -3.97 2.50 20.97
CA ILE A 79 -3.01 3.57 21.29
C ILE A 79 -2.84 4.48 20.08
N GLY A 80 -2.64 3.89 18.90
CA GLY A 80 -2.46 4.56 17.61
C GLY A 80 -1.00 4.93 17.31
N ASP A 81 -0.45 4.39 16.21
CA ASP A 81 0.93 4.66 15.79
C ASP A 81 1.15 6.14 15.40
N PRO A 82 2.06 6.87 16.09
CA PRO A 82 2.40 8.24 15.72
C PRO A 82 3.37 8.35 14.51
N SER A 83 3.87 7.23 13.96
CA SER A 83 5.02 7.21 13.02
C SER A 83 4.72 7.96 11.73
N GLY A 84 5.54 8.97 11.44
CA GLY A 84 5.38 9.80 10.23
C GLY A 84 4.11 10.64 10.19
N LYS A 85 3.49 10.93 11.34
CA LYS A 85 2.26 11.74 11.46
C LYS A 85 2.49 12.99 12.30
N ASN A 86 1.74 14.05 11.96
CA ASN A 86 1.79 15.35 12.64
C ASN A 86 0.60 15.58 13.59
N SER A 87 -0.31 14.62 13.72
CA SER A 87 -1.51 14.71 14.56
C SER A 87 -1.83 13.34 15.18
N THR A 88 -2.47 13.34 16.35
CA THR A 88 -3.00 12.14 17.00
C THR A 88 -3.99 11.42 16.08
N ARG A 89 -3.94 10.08 16.06
CA ARG A 89 -4.86 9.27 15.25
C ARG A 89 -6.26 9.26 15.87
N PRO A 90 -7.33 9.19 15.05
CA PRO A 90 -8.65 8.86 15.56
C PRO A 90 -8.63 7.45 16.15
N GLN A 91 -9.29 7.26 17.30
CA GLN A 91 -9.43 5.95 17.91
C GLN A 91 -10.48 5.14 17.15
N LEU A 92 -10.12 3.91 16.75
CA LEU A 92 -11.04 2.94 16.19
C LEU A 92 -11.61 2.07 17.32
N THR A 93 -12.83 1.59 17.14
CA THR A 93 -13.41 0.57 18.02
C THR A 93 -12.72 -0.78 17.79
N GLN A 94 -12.75 -1.66 18.79
CA GLN A 94 -12.20 -3.01 18.63
C GLN A 94 -12.87 -3.77 17.47
N GLU A 95 -14.19 -3.62 17.30
CA GLU A 95 -14.94 -4.27 16.22
C GLU A 95 -14.46 -3.81 14.84
N GLU A 96 -14.21 -2.52 14.65
CA GLU A 96 -13.66 -1.99 13.40
C GLU A 96 -12.23 -2.50 13.13
N VAL A 97 -11.41 -2.58 14.18
CA VAL A 97 -10.03 -3.10 14.10
C VAL A 97 -10.03 -4.56 13.68
N GLU A 98 -10.89 -5.40 14.26
CA GLU A 98 -11.00 -6.82 13.90
C GLU A 98 -11.57 -7.02 12.48
N ALA A 99 -12.56 -6.21 12.08
CA ALA A 99 -13.11 -6.25 10.73
C ALA A 99 -12.03 -5.89 9.68
N ASN A 100 -11.25 -4.84 9.94
CA ASN A 100 -10.12 -4.47 9.08
C ASN A 100 -9.04 -5.55 9.09
N ALA A 101 -8.74 -6.16 10.25
CA ALA A 101 -7.75 -7.24 10.37
C ALA A 101 -8.10 -8.44 9.49
N ALA A 102 -9.37 -8.86 9.46
CA ALA A 102 -9.81 -9.97 8.61
C ALA A 102 -9.54 -9.70 7.13
N THR A 103 -9.84 -8.49 6.65
CA THR A 103 -9.55 -8.09 5.27
C THR A 103 -8.05 -7.96 5.00
N TYR A 104 -7.27 -7.49 5.97
CA TYR A 104 -5.81 -7.40 5.86
C TYR A 104 -5.22 -8.80 5.67
N VAL A 105 -5.59 -9.73 6.55
CA VAL A 105 -5.09 -11.11 6.54
C VAL A 105 -5.41 -11.77 5.20
N SER A 106 -6.65 -11.69 4.72
CA SER A 106 -7.03 -12.31 3.45
C SER A 106 -6.21 -11.78 2.27
N GLN A 107 -5.90 -10.48 2.25
CA GLN A 107 -5.06 -9.87 1.22
C GLN A 107 -3.58 -10.21 1.39
N ALA A 108 -3.07 -10.26 2.62
CA ALA A 108 -1.68 -10.64 2.89
C ALA A 108 -1.39 -12.09 2.48
N MET A 109 -2.37 -13.00 2.63
CA MET A 109 -2.26 -14.40 2.19
C MET A 109 -2.25 -14.58 0.67
N LYS A 110 -2.53 -13.54 -0.12
CA LYS A 110 -2.23 -13.57 -1.57
C LYS A 110 -0.72 -13.54 -1.84
N ILE A 111 0.08 -13.04 -0.90
CA ILE A 111 1.54 -12.92 -1.02
C ILE A 111 2.25 -14.00 -0.20
N LEU A 112 1.83 -14.16 1.05
CA LEU A 112 2.45 -15.07 2.01
C LEU A 112 1.96 -16.51 1.81
N ASP A 113 2.83 -17.47 2.10
CA ASP A 113 2.47 -18.88 2.22
C ASP A 113 1.79 -19.13 3.58
N PRO A 114 0.50 -19.54 3.62
CA PRO A 114 -0.22 -19.77 4.87
C PRO A 114 0.41 -20.85 5.76
N GLU A 115 1.03 -21.88 5.19
CA GLU A 115 1.65 -22.97 5.97
C GLU A 115 2.91 -22.51 6.71
N LYS A 116 3.55 -21.45 6.20
CA LYS A 116 4.76 -20.85 6.77
C LYS A 116 4.47 -19.53 7.50
N THR A 117 3.21 -19.18 7.70
CA THR A 117 2.79 -17.95 8.37
C THR A 117 2.08 -18.24 9.68
N THR A 118 2.59 -17.67 10.77
CA THR A 118 1.87 -17.60 12.05
C THR A 118 1.17 -16.24 12.14
N ILE A 119 -0.11 -16.21 12.48
CA ILE A 119 -0.85 -14.97 12.75
C ILE A 119 -1.13 -14.91 14.25
N VAL A 120 -0.84 -13.78 14.87
CA VAL A 120 -1.10 -13.52 16.29
C VAL A 120 -1.70 -12.14 16.48
N HIS A 121 -2.40 -11.91 17.59
CA HIS A 121 -3.01 -10.63 17.93
C HIS A 121 -2.32 -10.05 19.16
N ASN A 122 -1.79 -8.83 19.09
CA ASN A 122 -1.03 -8.29 20.22
C ASN A 122 -1.90 -7.89 21.42
N GLY A 123 -3.21 -7.71 21.21
CA GLY A 123 -4.20 -7.60 22.28
C GLY A 123 -4.19 -8.81 23.23
N ASP A 124 -3.80 -10.00 22.76
CA ASP A 124 -3.77 -11.24 23.55
C ASP A 124 -2.80 -11.16 24.74
N TRP A 125 -1.73 -10.37 24.63
CA TRP A 125 -0.79 -10.11 25.73
C TRP A 125 -0.84 -8.69 26.26
N MET A 126 -1.37 -7.74 25.50
CA MET A 126 -1.45 -6.33 25.92
C MET A 126 -2.63 -6.06 26.84
N PHE A 127 -3.81 -6.64 26.58
CA PHE A 127 -5.01 -6.42 27.40
C PHE A 127 -5.01 -7.11 28.77
N PRO A 128 -4.48 -8.34 28.95
CA PRO A 128 -4.38 -8.94 30.28
C PRO A 128 -3.21 -8.40 31.11
N MET A 129 -2.35 -7.55 30.53
CA MET A 129 -1.19 -6.97 31.21
C MET A 129 -1.63 -6.15 32.43
N ASP A 130 -1.11 -6.49 33.60
CA ASP A 130 -1.37 -5.72 34.82
C ASP A 130 -0.46 -4.48 34.91
N LEU A 131 -0.80 -3.58 35.83
CA LEU A 131 -0.02 -2.35 36.02
C LEU A 131 1.44 -2.64 36.42
N LYS A 132 1.70 -3.74 37.14
CA LYS A 132 3.04 -4.10 37.60
C LYS A 132 3.91 -4.52 36.41
N GLU A 133 3.37 -5.32 35.50
CA GLU A 133 4.03 -5.73 34.27
C GLU A 133 4.28 -4.51 33.36
N LEU A 134 3.27 -3.67 33.16
CA LEU A 134 3.42 -2.44 32.37
C LEU A 134 4.52 -1.54 32.93
N LEU A 135 4.54 -1.30 34.25
CA LEU A 135 5.58 -0.49 34.89
C LEU A 135 6.97 -1.13 34.77
N SER A 136 7.06 -2.46 34.88
CA SER A 136 8.31 -3.20 34.70
C SER A 136 8.88 -2.98 33.29
N ILE A 137 8.04 -3.11 32.26
CA ILE A 137 8.44 -2.91 30.86
C ILE A 137 8.77 -1.43 30.62
N ALA A 138 7.88 -0.51 31.02
CA ALA A 138 8.07 0.92 30.82
C ALA A 138 9.34 1.47 31.51
N SER A 139 9.74 0.90 32.66
CA SER A 139 10.98 1.26 33.36
C SER A 139 12.26 1.01 32.55
N LYS A 140 12.18 0.20 31.48
CA LYS A 140 13.28 -0.06 30.56
C LYS A 140 13.46 1.06 29.53
N PHE A 141 12.54 2.01 29.44
CA PHE A 141 12.59 3.13 28.50
C PHE A 141 12.77 4.45 29.23
N THR A 142 13.37 5.43 28.55
CA THR A 142 13.43 6.81 29.05
C THR A 142 12.59 7.71 28.16
N VAL A 143 11.94 8.72 28.77
CA VAL A 143 11.18 9.72 28.02
C VAL A 143 12.09 10.45 27.02
N ALA A 144 13.32 10.77 27.42
CA ALA A 144 14.30 11.41 26.54
C ALA A 144 14.54 10.60 25.27
N ARG A 145 14.73 9.28 25.39
CA ARG A 145 14.92 8.40 24.25
C ARG A 145 13.70 8.34 23.33
N ILE A 146 12.49 8.31 23.88
CA ILE A 146 11.26 8.33 23.06
C ILE A 146 11.11 9.67 22.33
N LEU A 147 11.47 10.78 22.98
CA LEU A 147 11.40 12.12 22.38
C LEU A 147 12.40 12.32 21.23
N GLU A 148 13.50 11.57 21.17
CA GLU A 148 14.47 11.62 20.05
C GLU A 148 13.88 11.14 18.72
N ARG A 149 12.73 10.48 18.75
CA ARG A 149 12.01 10.06 17.54
C ARG A 149 11.50 11.30 16.79
N ASP A 150 11.75 11.35 15.48
CA ASP A 150 11.50 12.54 14.63
C ASP A 150 10.11 13.18 14.79
N ASP A 151 9.04 12.39 14.84
CA ASP A 151 7.65 12.88 14.98
C ASP A 151 7.38 13.48 16.36
N PHE A 152 7.88 12.85 17.43
CA PHE A 152 7.79 13.44 18.77
C PHE A 152 8.69 14.65 18.92
N THR A 153 9.92 14.62 18.40
CA THR A 153 10.82 15.78 18.37
C THR A 153 10.14 16.97 17.69
N LYS A 154 9.59 16.78 16.48
CA LYS A 154 8.92 17.85 15.72
C LYS A 154 7.72 18.40 16.48
N ARG A 155 6.83 17.55 16.98
CA ARG A 155 5.63 17.97 17.73
C ARG A 155 6.00 18.69 19.03
N TYR A 156 6.99 18.20 19.76
CA TYR A 156 7.45 18.82 21.00
C TYR A 156 8.06 20.21 20.73
N GLN A 157 8.91 20.33 19.70
CA GLN A 157 9.49 21.61 19.28
C GLN A 157 8.44 22.60 18.75
N SER A 158 7.44 22.12 18.01
CA SER A 158 6.34 22.93 17.49
C SER A 158 5.21 23.17 18.50
N GLN A 159 5.37 22.73 19.76
CA GLN A 159 4.36 22.79 20.82
C GLN A 159 3.00 22.19 20.40
N THR A 160 3.02 21.26 19.45
CA THR A 160 1.84 20.48 19.09
C THR A 160 1.63 19.43 20.19
N PRO A 161 0.44 19.36 20.80
CA PRO A 161 0.19 18.45 21.92
C PRO A 161 0.57 17.01 21.57
N ILE A 162 1.20 16.30 22.52
CA ILE A 162 1.48 14.87 22.46
C ILE A 162 0.77 14.23 23.64
N ALA A 163 -0.18 13.32 23.39
CA ALA A 163 -0.90 12.69 24.48
C ALA A 163 -0.02 11.64 25.17
N LEU A 164 -0.17 11.49 26.50
CA LEU A 164 0.69 10.62 27.30
C LEU A 164 0.65 9.15 26.84
N HIS A 165 -0.51 8.65 26.41
CA HIS A 165 -0.66 7.29 25.92
C HIS A 165 0.15 7.03 24.63
N GLU A 166 0.43 8.05 23.81
CA GLU A 166 1.21 7.89 22.58
C GLU A 166 2.65 7.40 22.87
N PHE A 167 3.20 7.72 24.05
CA PHE A 167 4.51 7.21 24.50
C PHE A 167 4.51 5.70 24.77
N LEU A 168 3.35 5.08 24.99
CA LEU A 168 3.23 3.64 25.20
C LEU A 168 3.35 2.86 23.89
N TYR A 169 3.07 3.47 22.73
CA TYR A 169 3.11 2.78 21.45
C TYR A 169 4.46 2.11 21.16
N PRO A 170 5.61 2.81 21.15
CA PRO A 170 6.91 2.17 20.89
C PRO A 170 7.27 1.11 21.93
N ILE A 171 6.77 1.25 23.17
CA ILE A 171 6.99 0.28 24.26
C ILE A 171 6.23 -1.01 23.99
N MET A 172 4.95 -0.92 23.60
CA MET A 172 4.10 -2.08 23.31
C MET A 172 4.55 -2.79 22.03
N GLN A 173 4.88 -2.05 20.96
CA GLN A 173 5.44 -2.65 19.75
C GLN A 173 6.77 -3.37 20.03
N ALA A 174 7.62 -2.81 20.88
CA ALA A 174 8.86 -3.46 21.31
C ALA A 174 8.57 -4.75 22.10
N TYR A 175 7.55 -4.74 22.96
CA TYR A 175 7.14 -5.89 23.75
C TYR A 175 6.61 -7.04 22.88
N ASP A 176 5.96 -6.73 21.76
CA ASP A 176 5.53 -7.76 20.79
C ASP A 176 6.71 -8.66 20.37
N SER A 177 7.91 -8.10 20.18
CA SER A 177 9.10 -8.88 19.81
C SER A 177 9.59 -9.83 20.91
N VAL A 178 9.43 -9.44 22.17
CA VAL A 178 9.71 -10.28 23.34
C VAL A 178 8.74 -11.45 23.36
N LYS A 179 7.46 -11.20 23.11
CA LYS A 179 6.40 -12.22 23.17
C LYS A 179 6.53 -13.32 22.12
N ILE A 180 7.06 -12.99 20.95
CA ILE A 180 7.23 -13.95 19.86
C ILE A 180 8.68 -14.37 19.63
N GLU A 181 9.63 -13.91 20.45
CA GLU A 181 11.06 -14.22 20.32
C GLU A 181 11.59 -13.91 18.90
N ALA A 182 11.33 -12.69 18.41
CA ALA A 182 11.65 -12.32 17.03
C ALA A 182 13.16 -12.34 16.75
N ASP A 183 13.58 -12.99 15.67
CA ASP A 183 14.96 -12.93 15.18
C ASP A 183 15.20 -11.68 14.33
N VAL A 184 14.19 -11.30 13.53
CA VAL A 184 14.20 -10.13 12.65
C VAL A 184 12.84 -9.47 12.77
N GLU A 185 12.79 -8.16 12.97
CA GLU A 185 11.57 -7.38 12.80
C GLU A 185 11.70 -6.52 11.55
N MET A 186 10.66 -6.60 10.71
CA MET A 186 10.54 -5.85 9.49
C MET A 186 9.62 -4.65 9.65
N GLY A 187 9.86 -3.60 8.87
CA GLY A 187 9.00 -2.43 8.81
C GLY A 187 9.34 -1.51 7.65
N GLY A 188 8.56 -0.45 7.47
CA GLY A 188 8.94 0.65 6.60
C GLY A 188 10.13 1.43 7.16
N SER A 189 10.78 2.27 6.35
CA SER A 189 11.89 3.12 6.79
C SER A 189 11.49 4.08 7.92
N ASP A 190 10.21 4.42 8.03
CA ASP A 190 9.60 5.21 9.10
C ASP A 190 9.47 4.47 10.44
N GLN A 191 9.66 3.14 10.46
CA GLN A 191 9.54 2.31 11.67
C GLN A 191 10.89 2.03 12.36
N LEU A 192 12.01 2.54 11.83
CA LEU A 192 13.35 2.21 12.33
C LEU A 192 13.49 2.43 13.85
N PHE A 193 12.92 3.52 14.38
CA PHE A 193 12.97 3.79 15.81
C PHE A 193 12.30 2.67 16.63
N ASN A 194 11.10 2.24 16.23
CA ASN A 194 10.34 1.22 16.96
C ASN A 194 11.03 -0.15 16.88
N LEU A 195 11.60 -0.49 15.71
CA LEU A 195 12.38 -1.72 15.53
C LEU A 195 13.64 -1.73 16.43
N LEU A 196 14.31 -0.59 16.59
CA LEU A 196 15.45 -0.46 17.50
C LEU A 196 15.02 -0.51 18.97
N ALA A 197 13.85 0.05 19.31
CA ALA A 197 13.26 -0.05 20.64
C ALA A 197 12.98 -1.52 21.01
N GLY A 198 12.47 -2.32 20.06
CA GLY A 198 12.31 -3.78 20.20
C GLY A 198 13.63 -4.48 20.50
N ARG A 199 14.67 -4.17 19.73
CA ARG A 199 16.02 -4.71 19.94
C ARG A 199 16.57 -4.38 21.35
N GLU A 200 16.48 -3.11 21.76
CA GLU A 200 16.97 -2.65 23.05
C GLU A 200 16.19 -3.27 24.22
N LEU A 201 14.87 -3.45 24.07
CA LEU A 201 14.06 -4.10 25.09
C LEU A 201 14.43 -5.57 25.27
N MET A 202 14.57 -6.32 24.17
CA MET A 202 14.97 -7.72 24.21
C MET A 202 16.31 -7.88 24.94
N GLU A 203 17.29 -7.02 24.65
CA GLU A 203 18.59 -7.02 25.34
C GLU A 203 18.45 -6.77 26.86
N LYS A 204 17.66 -5.76 27.25
CA LYS A 204 17.38 -5.44 28.67
C LYS A 204 16.59 -6.52 29.40
N MET A 205 15.96 -7.43 28.67
CA MET A 205 15.26 -8.60 29.18
C MET A 205 16.10 -9.88 29.09
N GLY A 206 17.38 -9.78 28.71
CA GLY A 206 18.31 -10.91 28.65
C GLY A 206 18.08 -11.84 27.45
N MET A 207 17.37 -11.39 26.42
CA MET A 207 17.11 -12.13 25.20
C MET A 207 18.11 -11.76 24.10
N GLU A 208 18.30 -12.65 23.13
CA GLU A 208 19.05 -12.32 21.92
C GLU A 208 18.32 -11.21 21.15
N PRO A 209 18.94 -10.05 20.87
CA PRO A 209 18.22 -8.94 20.26
C PRO A 209 17.88 -9.20 18.79
N GLN A 210 16.66 -8.84 18.36
CA GLN A 210 16.23 -8.93 16.97
C GLN A 210 17.10 -8.07 16.02
N ILE A 211 17.11 -8.41 14.74
CA ILE A 211 17.62 -7.54 13.67
C ILE A 211 16.51 -6.57 13.23
N ALA A 212 16.83 -5.29 13.13
CA ALA A 212 15.94 -4.30 12.53
C ALA A 212 16.15 -4.29 11.00
N LEU A 213 15.15 -4.69 10.23
CA LEU A 213 15.19 -4.64 8.76
C LEU A 213 14.12 -3.69 8.24
N THR A 214 14.53 -2.59 7.61
CA THR A 214 13.58 -1.65 7.02
C THR A 214 13.53 -1.77 5.50
N MET A 215 12.33 -1.64 4.94
CA MET A 215 12.09 -1.52 3.52
C MET A 215 11.86 -0.04 3.16
N PRO A 216 12.29 0.41 1.97
CA PRO A 216 11.96 1.76 1.50
C PRO A 216 10.45 1.90 1.29
N LEU A 217 9.96 3.13 1.42
CA LEU A 217 8.60 3.45 1.02
C LEU A 217 8.50 3.44 -0.52
N LEU A 218 7.41 2.88 -1.04
CA LEU A 218 7.08 2.91 -2.47
C LEU A 218 6.27 4.17 -2.78
N GLU A 219 6.73 4.96 -3.74
CA GLU A 219 6.00 6.08 -4.30
C GLU A 219 4.79 5.60 -5.09
N GLY A 220 3.76 6.43 -5.17
CA GLY A 220 2.55 6.12 -5.92
C GLY A 220 2.74 6.26 -7.43
N THR A 221 1.63 6.18 -8.16
CA THR A 221 1.59 6.39 -9.62
C THR A 221 2.01 7.80 -10.06
N ASP A 222 2.17 8.74 -9.13
CA ASP A 222 2.75 10.07 -9.38
C ASP A 222 4.27 10.14 -9.31
N GLY A 223 4.94 9.04 -8.91
CA GLY A 223 6.40 8.89 -8.84
C GLY A 223 7.11 9.73 -7.77
N THR A 224 6.38 10.48 -6.95
CA THR A 224 7.01 11.45 -6.03
C THR A 224 6.53 11.29 -4.60
N ARG A 225 5.22 11.16 -4.38
CA ARG A 225 4.65 10.99 -3.05
C ARG A 225 4.57 9.52 -2.73
N LYS A 226 4.73 9.17 -1.46
CA LYS A 226 4.44 7.81 -0.98
C LYS A 226 3.06 7.37 -1.44
N MET A 227 2.94 6.09 -1.78
CA MET A 227 1.68 5.49 -2.17
C MET A 227 0.64 5.64 -1.03
N SER A 228 -0.52 6.20 -1.35
CA SER A 228 -1.58 6.44 -0.38
C SER A 228 -2.94 6.56 -1.05
N LYS A 229 -3.96 5.95 -0.43
CA LYS A 229 -5.36 6.12 -0.86
C LYS A 229 -5.80 7.58 -0.85
N SER A 230 -5.38 8.35 0.16
CA SER A 230 -5.76 9.76 0.31
C SER A 230 -5.24 10.67 -0.81
N TYR A 231 -4.16 10.27 -1.50
CA TYR A 231 -3.62 11.01 -2.64
C TYR A 231 -4.14 10.51 -3.99
N GLY A 232 -4.93 9.43 -4.00
CA GLY A 232 -5.40 8.79 -5.23
C GLY A 232 -4.28 8.21 -6.11
N ASN A 233 -3.08 8.02 -5.56
CA ASN A 233 -1.89 7.59 -6.29
C ASN A 233 -1.53 6.11 -6.04
N TYR A 234 -2.49 5.29 -5.64
CA TYR A 234 -2.26 3.91 -5.20
C TYR A 234 -2.68 2.87 -6.23
N ILE A 235 -2.07 1.69 -6.12
CA ILE A 235 -2.49 0.47 -6.80
C ILE A 235 -2.91 -0.52 -5.70
N GLY A 236 -4.19 -0.81 -5.61
CA GLY A 236 -4.79 -1.68 -4.59
C GLY A 236 -4.53 -3.15 -4.88
N LEU A 237 -4.40 -3.99 -3.85
CA LEU A 237 -4.21 -5.45 -4.03
C LEU A 237 -5.50 -6.19 -4.45
N THR A 238 -6.60 -5.45 -4.47
CA THR A 238 -7.95 -5.90 -4.82
C THR A 238 -8.59 -5.03 -5.90
N ASP A 239 -7.80 -4.16 -6.55
CA ASP A 239 -8.24 -3.46 -7.75
C ASP A 239 -8.70 -4.48 -8.80
N ALA A 240 -9.66 -4.15 -9.65
CA ALA A 240 -9.99 -5.02 -10.79
C ALA A 240 -8.74 -5.25 -11.67
N PRO A 241 -8.58 -6.41 -12.32
CA PRO A 241 -7.40 -6.72 -13.14
C PRO A 241 -7.05 -5.61 -14.15
N ALA A 242 -8.06 -5.09 -14.86
CA ALA A 242 -7.88 -4.00 -15.82
C ALA A 242 -7.40 -2.68 -15.17
N ASP A 243 -7.93 -2.35 -13.99
CA ASP A 243 -7.51 -1.17 -13.23
C ASP A 243 -6.09 -1.30 -12.71
N MET A 244 -5.73 -2.46 -12.14
CA MET A 244 -4.38 -2.74 -11.67
C MET A 244 -3.36 -2.64 -12.82
N PHE A 245 -3.68 -3.22 -13.97
CA PHE A 245 -2.85 -3.14 -15.17
C PHE A 245 -2.73 -1.69 -15.65
N GLY A 246 -3.86 -0.98 -15.81
CA GLY A 246 -3.88 0.40 -16.27
C GLY A 246 -3.14 1.38 -15.34
N LYS A 247 -3.27 1.21 -14.02
CA LYS A 247 -2.52 1.98 -13.03
C LYS A 247 -1.03 1.67 -13.08
N THR A 248 -0.65 0.40 -13.29
CA THR A 248 0.77 0.02 -13.48
C THR A 248 1.36 0.66 -14.73
N MET A 249 0.61 0.71 -15.83
CA MET A 249 1.03 1.40 -17.05
C MET A 249 1.19 2.91 -16.88
N SER A 250 0.60 3.50 -15.83
CA SER A 250 0.65 4.94 -15.55
C SER A 250 1.85 5.38 -14.71
N ILE A 251 2.65 4.45 -14.15
CA ILE A 251 3.83 4.82 -13.36
C ILE A 251 4.86 5.55 -14.25
N PRO A 252 5.66 6.49 -13.72
CA PRO A 252 6.73 7.12 -14.49
C PRO A 252 7.85 6.13 -14.87
N ASP A 253 8.60 6.41 -15.93
CA ASP A 253 9.64 5.49 -16.44
C ASP A 253 10.79 5.34 -15.43
N GLU A 254 11.14 6.42 -14.75
CA GLU A 254 12.15 6.45 -13.68
C GLU A 254 11.78 5.55 -12.48
N MET A 255 10.50 5.18 -12.35
CA MET A 255 10.00 4.33 -11.26
C MET A 255 10.04 2.85 -11.58
N ILE A 256 10.28 2.45 -12.84
CA ILE A 256 10.19 1.05 -13.29
C ILE A 256 11.10 0.14 -12.45
N GLY A 257 12.39 0.46 -12.35
CA GLY A 257 13.35 -0.36 -11.59
C GLY A 257 12.95 -0.52 -10.11
N LYS A 258 12.49 0.57 -9.48
CA LYS A 258 12.03 0.55 -8.07
C LYS A 258 10.76 -0.30 -7.90
N TYR A 259 9.81 -0.22 -8.83
CA TYR A 259 8.61 -1.05 -8.80
C TYR A 259 8.95 -2.54 -9.00
N TYR A 260 9.84 -2.88 -9.92
CA TYR A 260 10.30 -4.27 -10.07
C TYR A 260 10.94 -4.77 -8.78
N ARG A 261 11.87 -4.01 -8.20
CA ARG A 261 12.60 -4.41 -7.00
C ARG A 261 11.73 -4.55 -5.75
N LEU A 262 10.66 -3.75 -5.63
CA LEU A 262 9.85 -3.70 -4.41
C LEU A 262 8.47 -4.37 -4.53
N ALA A 263 7.91 -4.51 -5.74
CA ALA A 263 6.54 -4.96 -5.95
C ALA A 263 6.40 -6.21 -6.84
N SER A 264 7.39 -6.52 -7.69
CA SER A 264 7.30 -7.67 -8.62
C SER A 264 7.63 -9.01 -7.98
N SER A 265 7.10 -10.11 -8.54
CA SER A 265 7.36 -11.50 -8.13
C SER A 265 8.73 -12.06 -8.50
N LEU A 266 9.53 -11.30 -9.23
CA LEU A 266 10.80 -11.76 -9.78
C LEU A 266 11.90 -11.97 -8.72
N ALA A 267 12.82 -12.88 -9.04
CA ALA A 267 14.00 -13.09 -8.23
C ALA A 267 14.96 -11.89 -8.33
N PRO A 268 15.77 -11.62 -7.28
CA PRO A 268 16.70 -10.48 -7.29
C PRO A 268 17.61 -10.41 -8.52
N ALA A 269 18.09 -11.54 -9.02
CA ALA A 269 18.96 -11.57 -10.21
C ALA A 269 18.24 -11.12 -11.50
N GLU A 270 16.94 -11.40 -11.64
CA GLU A 270 16.14 -10.96 -12.78
C GLU A 270 15.89 -9.44 -12.71
N VAL A 271 15.64 -8.93 -11.50
CA VAL A 271 15.52 -7.48 -11.26
C VAL A 271 16.85 -6.76 -11.52
N ASP A 272 17.99 -7.34 -11.10
CA ASP A 272 19.31 -6.78 -11.35
C ASP A 272 19.59 -6.67 -12.87
N ALA A 273 19.13 -7.63 -13.67
CA ALA A 273 19.22 -7.57 -15.13
C ALA A 273 18.34 -6.47 -15.74
N ILE A 274 17.14 -6.26 -15.20
CA ILE A 274 16.24 -5.16 -15.61
C ILE A 274 16.88 -3.80 -15.29
N ASP A 275 17.44 -3.64 -14.10
CA ASP A 275 18.11 -2.39 -13.71
C ASP A 275 19.32 -2.10 -14.59
N ALA A 276 20.10 -3.13 -14.98
CA ALA A 276 21.19 -2.98 -15.93
C ALA A 276 20.71 -2.54 -17.32
N ALA A 277 19.64 -3.15 -17.84
CA ALA A 277 19.05 -2.81 -19.14
C ALA A 277 18.41 -1.40 -19.16
N LEU A 278 17.86 -0.95 -18.03
CA LEU A 278 17.39 0.43 -17.87
C LEU A 278 18.57 1.43 -17.86
N ALA A 279 19.67 1.08 -17.18
CA ALA A 279 20.84 1.94 -17.07
C ALA A 279 21.61 2.11 -18.40
N ASP A 280 21.67 1.07 -19.24
CA ASP A 280 22.33 1.12 -20.54
C ASP A 280 21.41 1.54 -21.71
N GLY A 281 20.11 1.71 -21.43
CA GLY A 281 19.11 2.15 -22.41
C GLY A 281 18.66 1.08 -23.40
N SER A 282 19.03 -0.18 -23.19
CA SER A 282 18.58 -1.31 -24.02
C SER A 282 17.15 -1.76 -23.71
N ALA A 283 16.64 -1.44 -22.51
CA ALA A 283 15.28 -1.73 -22.12
C ALA A 283 14.24 -0.85 -22.85
N ASN A 284 13.08 -1.43 -23.14
CA ASN A 284 11.90 -0.67 -23.56
C ASN A 284 10.99 -0.42 -22.35
N PRO A 285 10.87 0.83 -21.85
CA PRO A 285 10.06 1.16 -20.68
C PRO A 285 8.59 0.74 -20.80
N TYR A 286 8.02 0.83 -21.99
CA TYR A 286 6.64 0.45 -22.24
C TYR A 286 6.43 -1.06 -22.07
N GLU A 287 7.31 -1.88 -22.65
CA GLU A 287 7.24 -3.35 -22.53
C GLU A 287 7.53 -3.81 -21.10
N LEU A 288 8.44 -3.14 -20.39
CA LEU A 288 8.68 -3.39 -18.97
C LEU A 288 7.44 -3.10 -18.12
N LYS A 289 6.74 -1.97 -18.35
CA LYS A 289 5.49 -1.71 -17.62
C LYS A 289 4.41 -2.73 -17.93
N ARG A 290 4.31 -3.23 -19.17
CA ARG A 290 3.39 -4.33 -19.52
C ARG A 290 3.74 -5.63 -18.82
N ALA A 291 5.01 -5.99 -18.80
CA ALA A 291 5.50 -7.18 -18.10
C ALA A 291 5.25 -7.07 -16.59
N LEU A 292 5.51 -5.91 -15.98
CA LEU A 292 5.16 -5.65 -14.59
C LEU A 292 3.64 -5.70 -14.35
N GLY A 293 2.83 -5.13 -15.24
CA GLY A 293 1.37 -5.18 -15.15
C GLY A 293 0.86 -6.61 -15.14
N ARG A 294 1.39 -7.47 -16.02
CA ARG A 294 1.08 -8.91 -16.03
C ARG A 294 1.51 -9.59 -14.74
N ASP A 295 2.72 -9.32 -14.27
CA ASP A 295 3.26 -9.90 -13.03
C ASP A 295 2.39 -9.58 -11.82
N LEU A 296 2.00 -8.31 -11.68
CA LEU A 296 1.14 -7.85 -10.57
C LEU A 296 -0.26 -8.46 -10.67
N VAL A 297 -0.90 -8.44 -11.85
CA VAL A 297 -2.24 -9.04 -12.01
C VAL A 297 -2.18 -10.54 -11.76
N THR A 298 -1.16 -11.24 -12.25
CA THR A 298 -0.97 -12.68 -11.99
C THR A 298 -0.81 -12.95 -10.49
N THR A 299 -0.03 -12.12 -9.79
CA THR A 299 0.23 -12.27 -8.36
C THR A 299 -1.02 -12.10 -7.51
N TYR A 300 -1.87 -11.11 -7.82
CA TYR A 300 -3.01 -10.75 -6.97
C TYR A 300 -4.36 -11.29 -7.46
N HIS A 301 -4.41 -11.82 -8.69
CA HIS A 301 -5.57 -12.43 -9.33
C HIS A 301 -5.18 -13.79 -9.94
N SER A 302 -4.97 -13.86 -11.25
CA SER A 302 -4.63 -15.09 -11.97
C SER A 302 -3.88 -14.79 -13.26
N ALA A 303 -3.24 -15.80 -13.84
CA ALA A 303 -2.56 -15.67 -15.13
C ALA A 303 -3.55 -15.38 -16.26
N GLU A 304 -4.75 -15.98 -16.19
CA GLU A 304 -5.84 -15.74 -17.12
C GLU A 304 -6.33 -14.28 -17.07
N ASP A 305 -6.49 -13.73 -15.87
CA ASP A 305 -6.87 -12.32 -15.68
C ASP A 305 -5.78 -11.37 -16.19
N ALA A 306 -4.51 -11.73 -16.07
CA ALA A 306 -3.41 -10.92 -16.59
C ALA A 306 -3.45 -10.82 -18.12
N VAL A 307 -3.72 -11.94 -18.81
CA VAL A 307 -3.89 -11.97 -20.28
C VAL A 307 -5.11 -11.15 -20.70
N ALA A 308 -6.24 -11.30 -19.98
CA ALA A 308 -7.46 -10.55 -20.27
C ALA A 308 -7.29 -9.04 -20.04
N ALA A 309 -6.65 -8.63 -18.94
CA ALA A 309 -6.39 -7.24 -18.61
C ALA A 309 -5.46 -6.57 -19.63
N GLU A 310 -4.43 -7.27 -20.10
CA GLU A 310 -3.54 -6.79 -21.14
C GLU A 310 -4.28 -6.61 -22.48
N ALA A 311 -5.11 -7.58 -22.87
CA ALA A 311 -5.92 -7.50 -24.09
C ALA A 311 -6.93 -6.34 -24.03
N GLU A 312 -7.57 -6.13 -22.88
CA GLU A 312 -8.49 -5.00 -22.66
C GLU A 312 -7.75 -3.66 -22.71
N PHE A 313 -6.55 -3.59 -22.11
CA PHE A 313 -5.72 -2.40 -22.18
C PHE A 313 -5.38 -2.04 -23.64
N ASP A 314 -4.97 -3.03 -24.43
CA ASP A 314 -4.70 -2.86 -25.86
C ASP A 314 -5.98 -2.41 -26.61
N ARG A 315 -7.14 -3.00 -26.32
CA ARG A 315 -8.41 -2.60 -26.95
C ARG A 315 -8.76 -1.13 -26.68
N VAL A 316 -8.71 -0.70 -25.43
CA VAL A 316 -9.08 0.68 -25.03
C VAL A 316 -8.04 1.70 -25.48
N HIS A 317 -6.74 1.41 -25.33
CA HIS A 317 -5.68 2.39 -25.56
C HIS A 317 -5.11 2.37 -26.98
N LYS A 318 -5.10 1.21 -27.65
CA LYS A 318 -4.60 1.07 -29.02
C LYS A 318 -5.70 1.22 -30.06
N ASN A 319 -6.90 0.69 -29.78
CA ASN A 319 -8.01 0.70 -30.75
C ASN A 319 -9.04 1.82 -30.50
N HIS A 320 -8.88 2.62 -29.43
CA HIS A 320 -9.81 3.68 -29.03
C HIS A 320 -11.25 3.21 -28.77
N ASP A 321 -11.43 1.93 -28.46
CA ASP A 321 -12.73 1.36 -28.13
C ASP A 321 -13.19 1.79 -26.73
N LEU A 322 -14.51 1.77 -26.50
CA LEU A 322 -15.10 1.99 -25.17
C LEU A 322 -14.71 0.84 -24.22
N PRO A 323 -14.36 1.14 -22.94
CA PRO A 323 -14.15 0.10 -21.92
C PRO A 323 -15.34 -0.86 -21.85
N THR A 324 -15.09 -2.16 -21.60
CA THR A 324 -16.18 -3.14 -21.47
C THR A 324 -16.96 -2.95 -20.19
N ASP A 325 -16.29 -2.51 -19.13
CA ASP A 325 -16.88 -2.23 -17.82
C ASP A 325 -16.99 -0.72 -17.63
N ILE A 326 -18.19 -0.18 -17.84
CA ILE A 326 -18.50 1.23 -17.65
C ILE A 326 -19.50 1.32 -16.50
N ALA A 327 -19.14 2.06 -15.46
CA ALA A 327 -19.99 2.24 -14.28
C ALA A 327 -21.40 2.72 -14.68
N GLU A 328 -22.40 1.94 -14.31
CA GLU A 328 -23.80 2.28 -14.49
C GLU A 328 -24.25 3.27 -13.40
N VAL A 329 -24.83 4.40 -13.80
CA VAL A 329 -25.24 5.47 -12.89
C VAL A 329 -26.68 5.90 -13.19
N SER A 330 -27.49 5.92 -12.15
CA SER A 330 -28.84 6.52 -12.20
C SER A 330 -28.72 7.99 -11.83
N VAL A 331 -28.98 8.88 -12.78
CA VAL A 331 -28.93 10.33 -12.59
C VAL A 331 -30.31 10.93 -12.79
N GLU A 332 -30.80 11.68 -11.81
CA GLU A 332 -32.02 12.46 -11.99
C GLU A 332 -31.77 13.61 -12.97
N ILE A 333 -32.48 13.57 -14.09
CA ILE A 333 -32.41 14.59 -15.13
C ILE A 333 -33.55 15.58 -14.92
N SER A 334 -33.19 16.84 -14.67
CA SER A 334 -34.14 17.96 -14.66
C SER A 334 -33.98 18.79 -15.93
N VAL A 335 -35.11 19.27 -16.45
CA VAL A 335 -35.16 20.17 -17.60
C VAL A 335 -35.35 21.60 -17.13
N ASN A 336 -34.74 22.55 -17.82
CA ASN A 336 -34.96 23.98 -17.61
C ASN A 336 -36.27 24.45 -18.26
N ASP A 337 -36.58 25.75 -18.13
CA ASP A 337 -37.79 26.36 -18.71
C ASP A 337 -37.86 26.27 -20.25
N GLU A 338 -36.74 25.94 -20.91
CA GLU A 338 -36.61 25.75 -22.36
C GLU A 338 -36.70 24.26 -22.77
N GLY A 339 -36.95 23.35 -21.81
CA GLY A 339 -37.04 21.91 -22.05
C GLY A 339 -35.69 21.20 -22.23
N LEU A 340 -34.57 21.88 -21.92
CA LEU A 340 -33.21 21.35 -22.10
C LEU A 340 -32.58 20.92 -20.77
N VAL A 341 -31.65 19.97 -20.85
CA VAL A 341 -30.91 19.44 -19.70
C VAL A 341 -29.57 20.14 -19.57
N TYR A 342 -29.25 20.59 -18.36
CA TYR A 342 -27.96 21.17 -18.06
C TYR A 342 -26.87 20.08 -17.88
N LEU A 343 -26.15 19.78 -18.96
CA LEU A 343 -25.15 18.71 -19.05
C LEU A 343 -24.06 18.76 -17.95
N PRO A 344 -23.52 19.93 -17.55
CA PRO A 344 -22.53 19.97 -16.47
C PRO A 344 -23.02 19.43 -15.12
N ALA A 345 -24.32 19.58 -14.80
CA ALA A 345 -24.88 18.98 -13.59
C ALA A 345 -25.01 17.47 -13.70
N VAL A 346 -25.37 16.96 -14.88
CA VAL A 346 -25.42 15.51 -15.16
C VAL A 346 -24.03 14.88 -15.03
N LEU A 347 -22.99 15.51 -15.59
CA LEU A 347 -21.60 15.02 -15.47
C LEU A 347 -21.10 15.02 -14.01
N GLN A 348 -21.53 15.99 -13.21
CA GLN A 348 -21.23 16.02 -11.77
C GLN A 348 -22.00 14.93 -11.02
N ALA A 349 -23.30 14.78 -11.27
CA ALA A 349 -24.14 13.78 -10.63
C ALA A 349 -23.72 12.34 -11.01
N ALA A 350 -23.24 12.14 -12.24
CA ALA A 350 -22.62 10.91 -12.71
C ALA A 350 -21.22 10.64 -12.10
N GLY A 351 -20.71 11.52 -11.23
CA GLY A 351 -19.43 11.36 -10.56
C GLY A 351 -18.19 11.57 -11.46
N LEU A 352 -18.36 12.03 -12.70
CA LEU A 352 -17.24 12.20 -13.65
C LEU A 352 -16.39 13.44 -13.34
N VAL A 353 -16.98 14.45 -12.71
CA VAL A 353 -16.29 15.69 -12.31
C VAL A 353 -16.65 16.11 -10.89
N PRO A 354 -15.76 16.82 -10.17
CA PRO A 354 -16.02 17.24 -8.80
C PRO A 354 -17.05 18.40 -8.69
N SER A 355 -17.31 19.11 -9.79
CA SER A 355 -18.27 20.22 -9.81
C SER A 355 -18.75 20.53 -11.24
N ALA A 356 -19.94 21.10 -11.37
CA ALA A 356 -20.44 21.62 -12.65
C ALA A 356 -19.51 22.68 -13.29
N GLY A 357 -18.79 23.45 -12.46
CA GLY A 357 -17.78 24.41 -12.95
C GLY A 357 -16.59 23.73 -13.62
N GLN A 358 -16.15 22.58 -13.09
CA GLN A 358 -15.12 21.77 -13.75
C GLN A 358 -15.66 21.14 -15.04
N ALA A 359 -16.89 20.62 -15.06
CA ALA A 359 -17.52 20.11 -16.28
C ALA A 359 -17.59 21.16 -17.39
N ARG A 360 -17.92 22.42 -17.10
CA ARG A 360 -17.88 23.49 -18.11
C ARG A 360 -16.51 23.67 -18.73
N ARG A 361 -15.45 23.67 -17.90
CA ARG A 361 -14.06 23.75 -18.39
C ARG A 361 -13.71 22.56 -19.28
N ASP A 362 -14.14 21.37 -18.90
CA ASP A 362 -13.87 20.15 -19.68
C ASP A 362 -14.65 20.15 -21.01
N ILE A 363 -15.90 20.64 -21.04
CA ILE A 363 -16.69 20.84 -22.27
C ILE A 363 -16.00 21.85 -23.19
N ASP A 364 -15.63 23.01 -22.65
CA ASP A 364 -14.99 24.08 -23.43
C ASP A 364 -13.63 23.66 -23.96
N GLY A 365 -12.93 22.79 -23.23
CA GLY A 365 -11.68 22.16 -23.65
C GLY A 365 -11.85 20.99 -24.64
N GLY A 366 -13.08 20.67 -25.07
CA GLY A 366 -13.37 19.57 -26.00
C GLY A 366 -13.15 18.18 -25.39
N GLY A 367 -13.11 18.08 -24.06
CA GLY A 367 -12.83 16.86 -23.33
C GLY A 367 -14.06 15.98 -23.06
N VAL A 368 -15.26 16.38 -23.49
CA VAL A 368 -16.51 15.66 -23.20
C VAL A 368 -17.06 14.99 -24.46
N LYS A 369 -17.43 13.71 -24.33
CA LYS A 369 -18.10 12.95 -25.39
C LYS A 369 -19.37 12.25 -24.88
N LEU A 370 -20.37 12.13 -25.74
CA LEU A 370 -21.58 11.33 -25.53
C LEU A 370 -21.60 10.22 -26.60
N ASP A 371 -21.70 8.96 -26.19
CA ASP A 371 -21.65 7.78 -27.09
C ASP A 371 -20.45 7.80 -28.08
N GLY A 372 -19.32 8.37 -27.63
CA GLY A 372 -18.10 8.51 -28.43
C GLY A 372 -18.04 9.76 -29.32
N GLU A 373 -19.14 10.51 -29.46
CA GLU A 373 -19.20 11.77 -30.21
C GLU A 373 -18.82 12.96 -29.33
N ALA A 374 -17.90 13.80 -29.81
CA ALA A 374 -17.44 14.96 -29.06
C ALA A 374 -18.48 16.07 -29.04
N ILE A 375 -18.70 16.64 -27.85
CA ILE A 375 -19.60 17.77 -27.66
C ILE A 375 -18.86 19.08 -27.99
N ALA A 376 -19.52 19.95 -28.76
CA ALA A 376 -18.94 21.23 -29.13
C ALA A 376 -18.71 22.13 -27.90
N PRO A 377 -17.63 22.94 -27.86
CA PRO A 377 -17.39 23.89 -26.79
C PRO A 377 -18.59 24.81 -26.52
N LYS A 378 -18.80 25.19 -25.26
CA LYS A 378 -19.95 25.99 -24.80
C LYS A 378 -21.33 25.35 -24.93
N THR A 379 -21.43 24.08 -25.31
CA THR A 379 -22.69 23.32 -25.29
C THR A 379 -22.98 22.84 -23.87
N TYR A 380 -23.68 23.66 -23.08
CA TYR A 380 -24.01 23.34 -21.69
C TYR A 380 -25.43 22.80 -21.51
N ASN A 381 -26.32 23.05 -22.47
CA ASN A 381 -27.69 22.59 -22.46
C ASN A 381 -27.89 21.64 -23.65
N VAL A 382 -28.35 20.42 -23.38
CA VAL A 382 -28.56 19.37 -24.37
C VAL A 382 -30.00 18.88 -24.34
N ASP A 383 -30.46 18.33 -25.45
CA ASP A 383 -31.80 17.74 -25.53
C ASP A 383 -31.89 16.50 -24.61
N PRO A 384 -32.95 16.35 -23.78
CA PRO A 384 -33.14 15.16 -22.94
C PRO A 384 -33.02 13.83 -23.71
N ALA A 385 -33.41 13.79 -24.99
CA ALA A 385 -33.32 12.59 -25.82
C ALA A 385 -31.88 12.11 -26.06
N THR A 386 -30.89 12.98 -25.86
CA THR A 386 -29.45 12.63 -25.94
C THR A 386 -28.94 11.92 -24.68
N LEU A 387 -29.72 11.90 -23.59
CA LEU A 387 -29.35 11.36 -22.28
C LEU A 387 -30.31 10.24 -21.87
N LYS A 388 -30.46 9.24 -22.73
CA LYS A 388 -31.33 8.07 -22.51
C LYS A 388 -30.60 6.94 -21.76
N PRO A 389 -31.33 5.97 -21.17
CA PRO A 389 -30.71 4.75 -20.65
C PRO A 389 -29.82 4.08 -21.71
N GLY A 390 -28.60 3.72 -21.30
CA GLY A 390 -27.54 3.18 -22.15
C GLY A 390 -26.51 4.19 -22.65
N THR A 391 -26.81 5.50 -22.59
CA THR A 391 -25.89 6.57 -23.06
C THR A 391 -24.59 6.56 -22.28
N VAL A 392 -23.45 6.55 -22.97
CA VAL A 392 -22.12 6.60 -22.38
C VAL A 392 -21.62 8.04 -22.32
N LEU A 393 -21.48 8.55 -21.09
CA LEU A 393 -20.85 9.82 -20.78
C LEU A 393 -19.34 9.61 -20.66
N GLN A 394 -18.54 10.42 -21.36
CA GLN A 394 -17.08 10.37 -21.28
C GLN A 394 -16.50 11.75 -20.96
N VAL A 395 -15.59 11.82 -19.99
CA VAL A 395 -14.78 13.00 -19.68
C VAL A 395 -13.29 12.66 -19.76
N GLY A 396 -12.59 13.30 -20.68
CA GLY A 396 -11.19 13.02 -20.99
C GLY A 396 -10.98 11.60 -21.53
N LYS A 397 -9.80 11.04 -21.27
CA LYS A 397 -9.42 9.70 -21.78
C LYS A 397 -9.83 8.53 -20.89
N ARG A 398 -10.20 8.79 -19.63
CA ARG A 398 -10.26 7.75 -18.57
C ARG A 398 -11.55 7.69 -17.78
N LYS A 399 -12.44 8.68 -17.90
CA LYS A 399 -13.66 8.73 -17.09
C LYS A 399 -14.87 8.43 -17.96
N PHE A 400 -15.58 7.36 -17.62
CA PHE A 400 -16.75 6.88 -18.34
C PHE A 400 -17.86 6.57 -17.34
N ALA A 401 -19.11 6.88 -17.69
CA ALA A 401 -20.29 6.43 -16.96
C ALA A 401 -21.42 6.12 -17.94
N ARG A 402 -22.21 5.09 -17.67
CA ARG A 402 -23.35 4.69 -18.49
C ARG A 402 -24.62 5.06 -17.74
N LEU A 403 -25.49 5.85 -18.36
CA LEU A 403 -26.79 6.17 -17.78
C LEU A 403 -27.68 4.92 -17.75
N VAL A 404 -28.41 4.68 -16.66
CA VAL A 404 -29.39 3.58 -16.53
C VAL A 404 -30.78 4.08 -16.16
#